data_AF-A0A544ZM10-F1
#
_entry.id   AF-A0A544ZM10-F1
#
_cell.length_a   1.000
_cell.length_b   1.000
_cell.length_c   1.000
_cell.angle_alpha   90.00
_cell.angle_beta   90.00
_cell.angle_gamma   90.00
#
_symmetry.space_group_name_H-M   'P 1'
#
loop_
_entity.id
_entity.type
_entity.pdbx_description
1 polymer ?
#
loop_
_entity_poly.entity_id
_entity_poly.type
_entity_poly.pdbx_seq_one_letter_code
_entity_poly.pdbx_strand_id
1 'polypeptide(L)' 'MTVLVIIIGLALWGGAYLISCALHPYIACGRCKGNKQLYSTSFEGAYGDCWRCKGTGRKRRAGAKIIGRGED' A
#
# COMPACT_ATOMS: atom_id res chain seq x y z
N MET A 1 12.05 -27.88 21.61
CA MET A 1 11.17 -26.86 22.23
C MET A 1 11.34 -25.50 21.55
N THR A 2 12.56 -25.01 21.38
CA THR A 2 12.85 -23.68 20.75
C THR A 2 12.36 -23.54 19.31
N VAL A 3 12.54 -24.56 18.46
CA VAL A 3 12.11 -24.52 17.05
C VAL A 3 10.59 -24.36 16.92
N LEU A 4 9.81 -25.06 17.74
CA LEU A 4 8.35 -24.94 17.75
C LEU A 4 7.89 -23.53 18.12
N VAL A 5 8.52 -22.92 19.12
CA VAL A 5 8.22 -21.53 19.52
C VAL A 5 8.51 -20.54 18.39
N ILE A 6 9.61 -20.72 17.67
CA ILE A 6 9.97 -19.87 16.52
C ILE A 6 8.95 -20.01 15.40
N ILE A 7 8.54 -21.24 15.06
CA ILE A 7 7.55 -21.49 14.00
C ILE A 7 6.20 -20.84 14.36
N ILE A 8 5.74 -21.03 15.60
CA ILE A 8 4.48 -20.45 16.08
C ILE A 8 4.56 -18.91 16.05
N GLY A 9 5.66 -18.33 16.50
CA GLY A 9 5.88 -16.89 16.46
C GLY A 9 5.82 -16.31 15.04
N LEU A 10 6.49 -16.96 14.08
CA LEU A 10 6.46 -16.54 12.68
C LEU A 10 5.07 -16.69 12.05
N ALA A 11 4.34 -17.75 12.38
CA ALA A 11 2.98 -17.97 11.89
C ALA A 11 2.01 -16.90 12.40
N LEU A 12 2.08 -16.55 13.69
CA LEU A 12 1.26 -15.48 14.27
C LEU A 12 1.60 -14.11 13.69
N TRP A 13 2.89 -13.81 13.53
CA TRP A 13 3.34 -12.55 12.94
C TRP A 13 2.91 -12.42 11.47
N GLY A 14 3.11 -13.48 10.68
CA GLY A 14 2.68 -13.55 9.29
C GLY A 14 1.16 -13.43 9.14
N GLY A 15 0.40 -14.16 9.97
CA GLY A 15 -1.06 -14.11 10.02
C GLY A 15 -1.57 -12.70 10.34
N ALA A 16 -1.03 -12.06 11.38
CA ALA A 16 -1.39 -10.69 11.75
C ALA A 16 -1.07 -9.69 10.63
N TYR A 17 0.07 -9.85 9.94
CA TYR A 17 0.43 -9.01 8.80
C TYR A 17 -0.55 -9.15 7.63
N LEU A 18 -0.94 -10.39 7.30
CA LEU A 18 -1.91 -10.67 6.25
C LEU A 18 -3.30 -10.11 6.60
N ILE A 19 -3.75 -10.26 7.85
CA ILE A 19 -5.00 -9.67 8.34
C ILE A 19 -4.97 -8.14 8.23
N SER A 20 -3.84 -7.52 8.61
CA SER A 20 -3.68 -6.07 8.50
C SER A 20 -3.69 -5.60 7.02
N CYS A 21 -3.05 -6.36 6.12
CA CYS A 21 -3.12 -6.13 4.68
C CYS A 21 -4.51 -6.38 4.09
N ALA A 22 -5.28 -7.30 4.70
CA ALA A 22 -6.67 -7.48 4.37
C ALA A 22 -7.46 -6.24 4.78
N LEU A 23 -7.46 -5.84 6.05
CA LEU A 23 -8.24 -4.67 6.48
C LEU A 23 -7.85 -3.38 5.75
N HIS A 24 -6.54 -3.13 5.59
CA HIS A 24 -6.00 -1.92 4.97
C HIS A 24 -5.14 -2.26 3.75
N PRO A 25 -5.76 -2.54 2.59
CA PRO A 25 -5.04 -3.01 1.41
C PRO A 25 -4.26 -1.90 0.70
N TYR A 26 -4.56 -0.64 0.98
CA TYR A 26 -4.00 0.53 0.32
C TYR A 26 -2.98 1.27 1.18
N ILE A 27 -2.01 1.90 0.53
CA ILE A 27 -1.07 2.89 1.07
C ILE A 27 -1.13 4.14 0.21
N ALA A 28 -0.68 5.27 0.76
CA ALA A 28 -0.52 6.48 -0.04
C ALA A 28 0.43 6.24 -1.22
N CYS A 29 0.10 6.79 -2.38
CA CYS A 29 1.02 6.76 -3.52
C CYS A 29 2.31 7.49 -3.14
N GLY A 30 3.48 6.87 -3.27
CA GLY A 30 4.75 7.49 -2.88
C GLY A 30 5.13 8.76 -3.66
N ARG A 31 4.53 8.98 -4.84
CA ARG A 31 4.82 10.15 -5.68
C ARG A 31 3.98 11.37 -5.28
N CYS A 32 2.65 11.23 -5.23
CA CYS A 32 1.75 12.32 -4.83
C CYS A 32 1.44 12.34 -3.33
N LYS A 33 1.99 11.39 -2.55
CA LYS A 33 1.76 11.22 -1.10
C LYS A 33 0.28 11.22 -0.67
N GLY A 34 -0.61 10.70 -1.51
CA GLY A 34 -2.05 10.71 -1.24
C GLY A 34 -2.83 11.89 -1.83
N ASN A 35 -2.15 12.90 -2.36
CA ASN A 35 -2.78 14.13 -2.84
C ASN A 35 -3.52 13.99 -4.19
N LYS A 36 -3.42 12.81 -4.84
CA LYS A 36 -4.02 12.47 -6.15
C LYS A 36 -3.48 13.27 -7.34
N GLN A 37 -2.95 14.47 -7.11
CA GLN A 37 -2.44 15.40 -8.09
C GLN A 37 -0.92 15.57 -7.96
N LEU A 38 -0.26 15.90 -9.07
CA LEU A 38 1.11 16.41 -9.09
C LEU A 38 1.08 17.85 -9.59
N TYR A 39 1.73 18.73 -8.82
CA TYR A 39 2.00 20.10 -9.25
C TYR A 39 3.22 20.12 -10.16
N SER A 40 3.14 20.92 -11.22
CA SER A 40 4.26 21.18 -12.10
C SER A 40 5.28 22.06 -11.38
N THR A 41 6.56 21.71 -11.49
CA THR A 41 7.65 22.57 -11.02
C THR A 41 7.92 23.75 -11.95
N SER A 42 7.39 23.72 -13.17
CA SER A 42 7.69 24.74 -14.20
C SER A 42 6.64 25.85 -14.31
N PHE A 43 5.42 25.62 -13.84
CA PHE A 43 4.34 26.61 -13.87
C PHE A 43 3.62 26.61 -12.54
N GLU A 44 3.72 27.72 -11.82
CA GLU A 44 3.00 27.93 -10.57
C GLU A 44 1.48 27.82 -10.82
N GLY A 45 0.82 26.95 -10.06
CA GLY A 45 -0.61 26.69 -10.18
C GLY A 45 -1.02 25.62 -11.20
N ALA A 46 -0.12 25.12 -12.05
CA ALA A 46 -0.42 24.01 -12.93
C ALA A 46 -0.35 22.68 -12.17
N TYR A 47 -1.44 21.92 -12.16
CA TYR A 47 -1.51 20.59 -11.59
C TYR A 47 -2.11 19.61 -12.59
N GLY A 48 -1.64 18.38 -12.57
CA GLY A 48 -2.22 17.27 -13.31
C GLY A 48 -2.49 16.09 -12.40
N ASP A 49 -3.30 15.14 -12.88
CA ASP A 49 -3.45 13.88 -12.18
C ASP A 49 -2.11 13.17 -12.01
N CYS A 50 -1.93 12.54 -10.86
CA CYS A 50 -0.73 11.78 -10.60
C CYS A 50 -0.63 10.60 -11.55
N TRP A 51 0.22 10.70 -12.57
CA TRP A 51 0.43 9.66 -13.58
C TRP A 51 0.75 8.27 -13.00
N ARG A 52 1.37 8.22 -11.81
CA ARG A 52 1.73 6.96 -11.14
C ARG A 52 0.53 6.23 -10.54
N CYS A 53 -0.47 6.96 -10.03
CA CYS A 53 -1.68 6.38 -9.42
C CYS A 53 -2.96 6.71 -10.20
N LYS A 54 -2.84 7.40 -11.35
CA LYS A 54 -3.94 7.84 -12.21
C LYS A 54 -5.06 8.53 -11.43
N GLY A 55 -4.72 9.48 -10.55
CA GLY A 55 -5.70 10.24 -9.75
C GLY A 55 -6.30 9.50 -8.55
N THR A 56 -5.97 8.22 -8.30
CA THR A 56 -6.53 7.48 -7.15
C THR A 56 -5.90 7.87 -5.80
N GLY A 57 -4.67 8.41 -5.82
CA GLY A 57 -3.92 8.81 -4.61
C GLY A 57 -3.39 7.62 -3.78
N ARG A 58 -3.71 6.39 -4.18
CA ARG A 58 -3.42 5.18 -3.42
C ARG A 58 -2.66 4.15 -4.26
N LYS A 59 -1.90 3.28 -3.59
CA LYS A 59 -1.21 2.12 -4.16
C LYS A 59 -1.50 0.91 -3.28
N ARG A 60 -1.61 -0.29 -3.83
CA ARG A 60 -1.76 -1.50 -3.00
C ARG A 60 -0.49 -1.94 -2.32
N ARG A 61 -0.65 -2.47 -1.10
CA ARG A 61 0.41 -3.17 -0.36
C ARG A 61 0.73 -4.50 -1.03
N ALA A 62 1.97 -4.96 -0.91
CA ALA A 62 2.39 -6.26 -1.44
C ALA A 62 1.60 -7.41 -0.80
N GLY A 63 1.43 -7.39 0.53
CA GLY A 63 0.62 -8.40 1.23
C GLY A 63 -0.84 -8.43 0.76
N ALA A 64 -1.42 -7.26 0.45
CA ALA A 64 -2.78 -7.16 -0.10
C ALA A 64 -2.89 -7.74 -1.52
N LYS A 65 -1.84 -7.56 -2.34
CA LYS A 65 -1.75 -8.16 -3.67
C LYS A 65 -1.67 -9.68 -3.62
N ILE A 66 -0.93 -10.24 -2.66
CA ILE A 66 -0.79 -11.69 -2.48
C ILE A 66 -2.14 -12.34 -2.12
N ILE A 67 -2.95 -11.69 -1.28
CA ILE A 67 -4.27 -12.19 -0.90
C ILE A 67 -5.38 -11.78 -1.89
N GLY A 68 -5.04 -11.19 -3.04
CA GLY A 68 -6.01 -10.78 -4.07
C GLY A 68 -6.97 -9.66 -3.65
N ARG A 69 -6.67 -8.90 -2.58
CA ARG A 69 -7.60 -7.90 -2.07
C ARG A 69 -7.40 -6.53 -2.70
N GLY A 70 -8.54 -5.90 -3.01
CA GLY A 70 -8.65 -4.50 -3.37
C GLY A 70 -8.66 -4.25 -4.87
N GLU A 71 -8.74 -5.31 -5.71
CA GLU A 71 -8.79 -5.32 -7.19
C GLU A 71 -9.97 -4.51 -7.72
N ASP A 72 -9.82 -3.19 -7.67
CA ASP A 72 -10.71 -2.18 -8.25
C ASP A 72 -10.48 -1.99 -9.76
#